data_AF-A0A7X0CJJ5-F1
#
_entry.id   AF-A0A7X0CJJ5-F1
#
_cell.length_a   1.000
_cell.length_b   1.000
_cell.length_c   1.000
_cell.angle_alpha   90.00
_cell.angle_beta   90.00
_cell.angle_gamma   90.00
#
_symmetry.space_group_name_H-M   'P 1'
#
loop_
_entity.id
_entity.type
_entity.pdbx_description
1 polymer ?
#
loop_
_entity_poly.entity_id
_entity_poly.type
_entity_poly.pdbx_seq_one_letter_code
_entity_poly.pdbx_strand_id
1 'polypeptide(L)' 'MEQEYELHSFPYSETVDGVEHNYRITQNVDRYGVEKDGVVIAELSHDSGWKQQSGEKLSKELTDSICNHIESYFD' A
#
# COMPACT_ATOMS: atom_id res chain seq x y z
N MET A 1 -12.27 25.98 -3.58
CA MET A 1 -12.78 24.67 -4.04
C MET A 1 -12.09 23.64 -3.17
N GLU A 2 -12.83 23.03 -2.25
CA GLU A 2 -12.35 21.82 -1.57
C GLU A 2 -12.40 20.71 -2.62
N GLN A 3 -11.23 20.22 -3.05
CA GLN A 3 -11.19 19.03 -3.90
C GLN A 3 -11.56 17.85 -3.01
N GLU A 4 -12.73 17.26 -3.25
CA GLU A 4 -13.03 15.93 -2.74
C GLU A 4 -12.03 14.98 -3.39
N TYR A 5 -10.96 14.63 -2.68
CA TYR A 5 -10.04 13.59 -3.11
C TYR A 5 -10.79 12.26 -3.01
N GLU A 6 -11.19 11.71 -4.16
CA GLU A 6 -11.71 10.34 -4.20
C GLU A 6 -10.62 9.40 -3.66
N LEU A 7 -10.92 8.71 -2.55
CA LEU A 7 -10.03 7.68 -2.03
C LEU A 7 -10.09 6.49 -2.99
N HIS A 8 -9.02 6.29 -3.75
CA HIS A 8 -8.87 5.12 -4.61
C HIS A 8 -8.30 3.96 -3.80
N SER A 9 -9.06 2.86 -3.73
CA SER A 9 -8.60 1.63 -3.09
C SER A 9 -8.59 0.46 -4.08
N PHE A 10 -7.54 -0.34 -4.05
CA PHE A 10 -7.39 -1.52 -4.90
C PHE A 10 -6.83 -2.72 -4.14
N PRO A 11 -7.21 -3.96 -4.53
CA PRO A 11 -6.76 -5.16 -3.87
C PRO A 11 -5.31 -5.47 -4.23
N TYR A 12 -4.61 -6.13 -3.31
CA TYR A 12 -3.29 -6.71 -3.51
C TYR A 12 -3.21 -8.05 -2.76
N SER A 13 -2.68 -9.08 -3.40
CA SER A 13 -2.55 -10.41 -2.79
C SER A 13 -1.13 -10.91 -3.00
N GLU A 14 -0.54 -11.48 -1.96
CA GLU A 14 0.80 -12.06 -2.00
C GLU A 14 0.84 -13.37 -1.23
N THR A 15 1.64 -14.33 -1.70
CA THR A 15 1.90 -15.59 -0.98
C THR A 15 3.23 -15.51 -0.25
N VAL A 16 3.20 -15.60 1.09
CA VAL A 16 4.39 -15.64 1.95
C VAL A 16 4.39 -16.95 2.71
N ASP A 17 5.49 -17.71 2.65
CA ASP A 17 5.64 -19.03 3.29
C ASP A 17 4.50 -20.03 2.96
N GLY A 18 3.95 -19.94 1.74
CA GLY A 18 2.85 -20.79 1.28
C GLY A 18 1.46 -20.38 1.80
N VAL A 19 1.35 -19.25 2.50
CA VAL A 19 0.09 -18.66 2.95
C VAL A 19 -0.23 -17.45 2.08
N GLU A 20 -1.43 -17.43 1.49
CA GLU A 20 -1.94 -16.26 0.77
C GLU A 20 -2.39 -15.19 1.78
N HIS A 21 -1.91 -13.98 1.59
CA HIS A 21 -2.29 -12.80 2.33
C HIS A 21 -2.98 -11.82 1.38
N ASN A 22 -4.14 -11.32 1.81
CA ASN A 22 -4.91 -10.33 1.09
C ASN A 22 -4.80 -8.98 1.78
N TYR A 23 -4.50 -7.97 0.98
CA TYR A 23 -4.33 -6.59 1.40
C TYR A 23 -5.23 -5.68 0.56
N ARG A 24 -5.50 -4.50 1.11
CA ARG A 24 -6.13 -3.40 0.38
C ARG A 24 -5.21 -2.20 0.45
N ILE A 25 -4.85 -1.67 -0.70
CA ILE A 25 -4.05 -0.45 -0.79
C ILE A 25 -5.00 0.71 -1.01
N THR A 26 -4.92 1.76 -0.19
CA THR A 26 -5.75 2.96 -0.31
C THR A 26 -4.87 4.18 -0.52
N GLN A 27 -5.04 4.86 -1.65
CA GLN A 27 -4.35 6.11 -1.94
C GLN A 27 -5.00 7.27 -1.18
N ASN A 28 -4.17 8.07 -0.53
CA ASN A 28 -4.54 9.32 0.12
C ASN A 28 -3.48 10.39 -0.20
N VAL A 29 -3.80 11.25 -1.17
CA VAL A 29 -2.88 12.26 -1.72
C VAL A 29 -1.58 11.58 -2.18
N ASP A 30 -0.46 11.78 -1.47
CA ASP A 30 0.87 11.22 -1.80
C ASP A 30 1.24 9.99 -0.97
N ARG A 31 0.26 9.44 -0.24
CA ARG A 31 0.44 8.30 0.66
C ARG A 31 -0.46 7.13 0.31
N TYR A 32 -0.05 5.95 0.74
CA TYR A 32 -0.72 4.69 0.47
C TYR A 32 -0.86 3.91 1.77
N GLY A 33 -2.08 3.79 2.27
CA GLY A 33 -2.40 2.95 3.40
C GLY A 33 -2.44 1.48 2.97
N VAL A 34 -1.73 0.63 3.70
CA VAL A 34 -1.73 -0.83 3.53
C VAL A 34 -2.63 -1.42 4.61
N GLU A 35 -3.76 -1.97 4.19
CA GLU A 35 -4.73 -2.61 5.08
C GLU A 35 -4.66 -4.13 4.95
N LYS A 36 -4.70 -4.84 6.08
CA LYS A 36 -4.83 -6.29 6.18
C LYS A 36 -5.96 -6.62 7.15
N ASP A 37 -6.88 -7.50 6.74
CA ASP A 37 -8.02 -7.94 7.55
C ASP A 37 -8.87 -6.77 8.12
N GLY A 38 -9.00 -5.68 7.36
CA GLY A 38 -9.76 -4.49 7.77
C GLY A 38 -9.00 -3.51 8.68
N VAL A 39 -7.72 -3.75 8.94
CA VAL A 39 -6.87 -2.89 9.78
C VAL A 39 -5.73 -2.32 8.94
N VAL A 40 -5.54 -1.00 8.99
CA VAL A 40 -4.38 -0.35 8.37
C VAL A 40 -3.13 -0.69 9.17
N ILE A 41 -2.27 -1.52 8.59
CA ILE A 41 -1.04 -2.01 9.24
C ILE A 41 0.15 -1.12 8.95
N ALA A 42 0.19 -0.43 7.81
CA ALA A 42 1.31 0.42 7.42
C ALA A 42 0.88 1.55 6.49
N GLU A 43 1.74 2.57 6.36
CA GLU A 43 1.59 3.64 5.39
C GLU A 43 2.88 3.79 4.60
N LEU A 44 2.77 3.85 3.27
CA LEU A 44 3.87 4.07 2.33
C LEU A 44 3.71 5.45 1.66
N SER A 45 4.80 6.04 1.19
CA SER A 45 4.78 7.30 0.43
C SER A 45 5.82 7.28 -0.68
N HIS A 46 5.56 8.02 -1.75
CA HIS A 46 6.42 8.08 -2.94
C HIS A 46 6.87 9.53 -3.24
N ASP A 47 7.64 10.14 -2.32
CA ASP A 47 8.14 11.52 -2.51
C ASP A 47 9.41 11.55 -3.38
N SER A 48 10.45 10.85 -2.94
CA SER A 48 11.78 10.77 -3.57
C SER A 48 12.22 9.32 -3.75
N GLY A 49 11.23 8.43 -3.85
CA GLY A 49 11.36 6.99 -3.74
C GLY A 49 10.43 6.43 -2.66
N TRP A 50 10.15 5.14 -2.77
CA TRP A 50 9.26 4.42 -1.86
C TRP A 50 9.85 4.30 -0.46
N LYS A 51 9.06 4.68 0.54
CA LYS A 51 9.42 4.59 1.96
C LYS A 51 8.19 4.34 2.82
N GLN A 52 8.34 3.50 3.83
CA GLN A 52 7.34 3.35 4.88
C GLN A 52 7.39 4.56 5.83
N GLN A 53 6.23 5.17 6.09
CA GLN A 53 6.07 6.34 6.96
C GLN A 53 5.66 5.94 8.38
N SER A 54 4.79 4.93 8.53
CA SER A 54 4.26 4.52 9.83
C SER A 54 3.75 3.08 9.84
N GLY A 55 3.36 2.62 11.03
CA GLY A 55 2.75 1.31 11.26
C GLY A 55 3.74 0.19 11.57
N GLU A 56 3.27 -1.04 11.40
CA GLU A 56 4.05 -2.26 11.55
C GLU A 56 5.15 -2.33 10.49
N LYS A 57 6.38 -2.64 10.91
CA LYS A 57 7.51 -2.73 9.99
C LYS A 57 7.29 -3.88 9.01
N LEU A 58 7.05 -3.54 7.75
CA LEU A 58 6.92 -4.54 6.69
C LEU A 58 8.30 -5.13 6.36
N SER A 59 8.31 -6.36 5.85
CA SER A 59 9.53 -6.91 5.26
C SER A 59 9.92 -6.10 4.03
N LYS A 60 11.20 -6.10 3.68
CA LYS A 60 11.68 -5.40 2.47
C LYS A 60 11.00 -5.96 1.22
N GLU A 61 10.89 -7.29 1.15
CA GLU A 61 10.26 -8.01 0.04
C GLU A 61 8.78 -7.58 -0.14
N LEU A 62 7.99 -7.60 0.94
CA LEU A 62 6.58 -7.17 0.89
C LEU A 62 6.47 -5.68 0.52
N THR A 63 7.35 -4.83 1.06
CA THR A 63 7.35 -3.40 0.73
C THR A 63 7.61 -3.19 -0.76
N ASP A 64 8.68 -3.78 -1.30
CA ASP A 64 9.02 -3.66 -2.72
C ASP A 64 7.89 -4.21 -3.61
N SER A 65 7.29 -5.34 -3.23
CA SER A 65 6.19 -6.00 -3.94
C SER A 65 4.93 -5.13 -3.99
N ILE A 66 4.54 -4.51 -2.87
CA ILE A 66 3.44 -3.54 -2.81
C ILE A 66 3.74 -2.31 -3.68
N CYS A 67 4.95 -1.76 -3.59
CA CYS A 67 5.32 -0.57 -4.37
C CYS A 67 5.25 -0.82 -5.88
N ASN A 68 5.77 -1.96 -6.34
CA ASN A 68 5.68 -2.36 -7.75
C ASN A 68 4.22 -2.54 -8.21
N HIS A 69 3.36 -3.08 -7.33
CA HIS A 69 1.93 -3.22 -7.60
C HIS A 69 1.23 -1.87 -7.71
N ILE A 70 1.58 -0.91 -6.83
CA ILE A 70 1.05 0.45 -6.90
C ILE A 70 1.46 1.10 -8.23
N GLU A 71 2.73 1.03 -8.62
CA GLU A 71 3.20 1.59 -9.90
C GLU A 71 2.46 0.94 -11.08
N SER A 72 2.33 -0.38 -11.09
CA SER A 72 1.63 -1.12 -12.15
C SER A 72 0.14 -0.81 -12.24
N TYR A 73 -0.48 -0.30 -11.17
CA TYR A 73 -1.90 0.07 -11.16
C TYR A 73 -2.16 1.44 -11.81
N PHE A 74 -1.17 2.33 -11.80
CA PHE A 74 -1.29 3.71 -12.32
C PHE A 74 -0.59 3.95 -13.66
N ASP A 75 0.22 3.00 -14.14
CA ASP A 75 0.75 2.96 -15.51
C ASP A 75 -0.34 2.66 -16.57
#